data_AF-A0A951CNA5-F1
#
_entry.id   AF-A0A951CNA5-F1
#
_cell.length_a   1.000
_cell.length_b   1.000
_cell.length_c   1.000
_cell.angle_alpha   90.00
_cell.angle_beta   90.00
_cell.angle_gamma   90.00
#
_symmetry.space_group_name_H-M   'P 1'
#
loop_
_entity.id
_entity.type
_entity.pdbx_description
1 polymer ?
#
loop_
_entity_poly.entity_id
_entity_poly.type
_entity_poly.pdbx_seq_one_letter_code
_entity_poly.pdbx_strand_id
1 'polypeptide(L)'
;EKIGSEEALALRGKAAVANARLAYAAYQEVFVGGDRYEELKADGARVQRPLWASTGVKNEEYSDTLYVTELVAPNTVNTMPEKTIDAVADHGVISGDMVSGRAGEAQEVFDKLDALGMDLPDVFIVLENEGVEKFEDSWSELLKETQSQLDSAAK
;
A
#
# COMPACT_ATOMS: atom_id res chain seq x y z
N GLU A 1 -20.32 1.25 11.28
CA GLU A 1 -20.29 0.53 9.99
C GLU A 1 -21.58 0.78 9.23
N LYS A 2 -21.51 1.08 7.93
CA LYS A 2 -22.69 1.44 7.10
C LYS A 2 -23.43 0.22 6.53
N ILE A 3 -22.73 -0.87 6.21
CA ILE A 3 -23.30 -2.13 5.69
C ILE A 3 -23.53 -3.15 6.82
N GLY A 4 -22.50 -3.42 7.63
CA GLY A 4 -22.63 -4.15 8.90
C GLY A 4 -23.04 -5.64 8.82
N SER A 5 -23.11 -6.25 7.64
CA SER A 5 -23.38 -7.69 7.50
C SER A 5 -22.19 -8.54 7.95
N GLU A 6 -22.43 -9.81 8.26
CA GLU A 6 -21.37 -10.75 8.65
C GLU A 6 -20.31 -10.89 7.54
N GLU A 7 -20.76 -10.95 6.28
CA GLU A 7 -19.90 -11.02 5.11
C GLU A 7 -19.03 -9.77 4.97
N ALA A 8 -19.60 -8.58 5.17
CA ALA A 8 -18.86 -7.32 5.12
C ALA A 8 -17.81 -7.25 6.24
N LEU A 9 -18.18 -7.65 7.46
CA LEU A 9 -17.26 -7.68 8.60
C LEU A 9 -16.12 -8.68 8.40
N ALA A 10 -16.38 -9.80 7.71
CA ALA A 10 -15.38 -10.82 7.37
C ALA A 10 -14.39 -10.37 6.27
N LEU A 11 -14.64 -9.26 5.56
CA LEU A 11 -13.74 -8.70 4.56
C LEU A 11 -12.80 -7.61 5.12
N ARG A 12 -13.00 -7.19 6.37
CA ARG A 12 -12.13 -6.21 7.03
C ARG A 12 -10.67 -6.69 7.04
N GLY A 13 -9.76 -5.74 6.79
CA GLY A 13 -8.31 -6.02 6.74
C GLY A 13 -7.81 -6.71 5.47
N LYS A 14 -8.68 -7.06 4.51
CA LYS A 14 -8.28 -7.80 3.30
C LYS A 14 -7.98 -6.92 2.09
N ALA A 15 -8.71 -5.81 1.94
CA ALA A 15 -8.69 -5.00 0.72
C ALA A 15 -7.30 -4.45 0.37
N ALA A 16 -6.54 -3.95 1.36
CA ALA A 16 -5.23 -3.34 1.11
C ALA A 16 -4.20 -4.35 0.57
N VAL A 17 -4.13 -5.55 1.15
CA VAL A 17 -3.23 -6.61 0.67
C VAL A 17 -3.67 -7.11 -0.70
N ALA A 18 -4.98 -7.31 -0.90
CA ALA A 18 -5.52 -7.67 -2.21
C ALA A 18 -5.18 -6.62 -3.27
N ASN A 19 -5.30 -5.33 -2.95
CA ASN A 19 -5.00 -4.24 -3.87
C ASN A 19 -3.52 -4.27 -4.30
N ALA A 20 -2.62 -4.45 -3.34
CA ALA A 20 -1.18 -4.56 -3.62
C ALA A 20 -0.84 -5.80 -4.47
N ARG A 21 -1.54 -6.93 -4.26
CA ARG A 21 -1.42 -8.13 -5.10
C ARG A 21 -1.86 -7.88 -6.55
N LEU A 22 -2.97 -7.17 -6.76
CA LEU A 22 -3.42 -6.77 -8.10
C LEU A 22 -2.44 -5.78 -8.75
N ALA A 23 -1.93 -4.80 -8.00
CA ALA A 23 -0.91 -3.87 -8.48
C ALA A 23 0.40 -4.59 -8.87
N TYR A 24 0.79 -5.64 -8.14
CA TYR A 24 1.95 -6.45 -8.49
C TYR A 24 1.72 -7.26 -9.77
N ALA A 25 0.52 -7.78 -9.98
CA ALA A 25 0.16 -8.46 -11.23
C ALA A 25 0.27 -7.51 -12.43
N ALA A 26 -0.26 -6.28 -12.29
CA ALA A 26 -0.09 -5.23 -13.31
C ALA A 26 1.40 -4.89 -13.55
N TYR A 27 2.23 -4.85 -12.50
CA TYR A 27 3.68 -4.71 -12.65
C TYR A 27 4.28 -5.86 -13.47
N GLN A 28 3.88 -7.12 -13.21
CA GLN A 28 4.39 -8.27 -13.95
C GLN A 28 3.97 -8.26 -15.42
N GLU A 29 2.72 -7.86 -15.72
CA GLU A 29 2.23 -7.69 -17.09
C GLU A 29 3.09 -6.69 -17.88
N VAL A 30 3.51 -5.58 -17.24
CA VAL A 30 4.29 -4.53 -17.91
C VAL A 30 5.78 -4.87 -17.99
N PHE A 31 6.38 -5.32 -16.88
CA PHE A 31 7.84 -5.37 -16.72
C PHE A 31 8.45 -6.78 -16.77
N VAL A 32 7.63 -7.83 -16.74
CA VAL A 32 8.10 -9.24 -16.80
C VAL A 32 7.56 -9.93 -18.06
N GLY A 33 6.34 -9.62 -18.48
CA GLY A 33 5.70 -10.20 -19.68
C GLY A 33 5.47 -9.21 -20.83
N GLY A 34 5.87 -7.95 -20.70
CA GLY A 34 5.51 -6.89 -21.64
C GLY A 34 6.56 -6.63 -22.73
N ASP A 35 6.19 -6.87 -24.00
CA ASP A 35 7.07 -6.67 -25.17
C ASP A 35 7.75 -5.29 -25.19
N ARG A 36 6.99 -4.24 -24.85
CA ARG A 36 7.49 -2.86 -24.82
C ARG A 36 8.65 -2.69 -23.84
N TYR A 37 8.60 -3.31 -22.66
CA TYR A 37 9.68 -3.16 -21.69
C TYR A 37 10.91 -4.00 -22.08
N GLU A 38 10.72 -5.17 -22.69
CA GLU A 38 11.85 -6.00 -23.15
C GLU A 38 12.70 -5.27 -24.21
N GLU A 39 12.10 -4.48 -25.10
CA GLU A 39 12.84 -3.59 -26.01
C GLU A 39 13.69 -2.55 -25.24
N LEU A 40 13.08 -1.86 -24.27
CA LEU A 40 13.77 -0.83 -23.47
C LEU A 40 14.90 -1.42 -22.61
N LYS A 41 14.71 -2.64 -22.12
CA LYS A 41 15.69 -3.37 -21.31
C LYS A 41 16.93 -3.73 -22.13
N ALA A 42 16.78 -4.04 -23.42
CA ALA A 42 17.92 -4.26 -24.32
C ALA A 42 18.81 -3.00 -24.44
N ASP A 43 18.22 -1.81 -24.30
CA ASP A 43 18.91 -0.52 -24.28
C ASP A 43 19.39 -0.10 -22.87
N GLY A 44 19.27 -0.98 -21.86
CA GLY A 44 19.77 -0.75 -20.50
C GLY A 44 18.78 -0.10 -19.53
N ALA A 45 17.49 0.00 -19.87
CA ALA A 45 16.47 0.50 -18.97
C ALA A 45 16.29 -0.39 -17.72
N ARG A 46 16.03 0.24 -16.57
CA ARG A 46 15.74 -0.45 -15.29
C ARG A 46 14.25 -0.54 -15.04
N VAL A 47 13.81 -1.62 -14.38
CA VAL A 47 12.42 -1.77 -13.95
C VAL A 47 12.06 -0.70 -12.91
N GLN A 48 10.83 -0.19 -12.98
CA GLN A 48 10.24 0.53 -11.85
C GLN A 48 9.70 -0.50 -10.86
N ARG A 49 10.28 -0.54 -9.67
CA ARG A 49 9.91 -1.50 -8.62
C ARG A 49 8.65 -1.01 -7.90
N PRO A 50 7.64 -1.88 -7.67
CA PRO A 50 6.56 -1.56 -6.75
C PRO A 50 7.11 -1.26 -5.36
N LEU A 51 6.60 -0.20 -4.73
CA LEU A 51 6.96 0.19 -3.37
C LEU A 51 5.69 0.24 -2.52
N TRP A 52 5.67 -0.55 -1.46
CA TRP A 52 4.58 -0.57 -0.47
C TRP A 52 4.82 0.50 0.58
N ALA A 53 3.95 1.51 0.62
CA ALA A 53 4.00 2.61 1.58
C ALA A 53 2.84 2.54 2.58
N SER A 54 2.95 3.29 3.67
CA SER A 54 1.95 3.31 4.75
C SER A 54 1.70 1.91 5.37
N THR A 55 2.76 1.10 5.49
CA THR A 55 2.68 -0.30 5.93
C THR A 55 2.68 -0.48 7.45
N GLY A 56 2.51 0.61 8.20
CA GLY A 56 2.20 0.55 9.63
C GLY A 56 0.72 0.23 9.84
N VAL A 57 0.45 -0.88 10.53
CA VAL A 57 -0.90 -1.35 10.84
C VAL A 57 -1.63 -0.36 11.75
N LYS A 58 -2.92 -0.12 11.45
CA LYS A 58 -3.74 0.92 12.11
C LYS A 58 -4.83 0.37 13.03
N ASN A 59 -5.12 -0.93 12.93
CA ASN A 59 -6.07 -1.63 13.78
C ASN A 59 -5.32 -2.62 14.66
N GLU A 60 -5.43 -2.47 15.98
CA GLU A 60 -4.76 -3.32 16.99
C GLU A 60 -5.25 -4.77 16.95
N GLU A 61 -6.40 -5.06 16.33
CA GLU A 61 -6.89 -6.42 16.13
C GLU A 61 -6.09 -7.21 15.08
N TYR A 62 -5.26 -6.53 14.27
CA TYR A 62 -4.45 -7.16 13.24
C TYR A 62 -3.01 -7.32 13.71
N SER A 63 -2.31 -8.33 13.19
CA SER A 63 -0.86 -8.45 13.38
C SER A 63 -0.19 -7.15 12.94
N ASP A 64 0.65 -6.56 13.78
CA ASP A 64 1.40 -5.33 13.49
C ASP A 64 2.44 -5.52 12.36
N THR A 65 2.75 -6.77 11.99
CA THR A 65 3.59 -7.15 10.85
C THR A 65 2.82 -7.40 9.55
N LEU A 66 1.48 -7.33 9.55
CA LEU A 66 0.60 -7.79 8.46
C LEU A 66 1.04 -7.32 7.07
N TYR A 67 1.23 -6.01 6.90
CA TYR A 67 1.55 -5.40 5.59
C TYR A 67 2.99 -5.62 5.14
N VAL A 68 3.82 -6.26 5.97
CA VAL A 68 5.16 -6.67 5.59
C VAL A 68 5.15 -8.14 5.21
N THR A 69 4.64 -9.00 6.09
CA THR A 69 4.65 -10.45 5.90
C THR A 69 3.81 -10.87 4.69
N GLU A 70 2.67 -10.21 4.46
CA GLU A 70 1.76 -10.54 3.34
C GLU A 70 2.17 -9.95 1.98
N LEU A 71 3.17 -9.06 1.95
CA LEU A 71 3.57 -8.30 0.75
C LEU A 71 5.01 -8.54 0.30
N VAL A 72 5.61 -9.64 0.75
CA VAL A 72 6.95 -10.07 0.30
C VAL A 72 6.85 -10.57 -1.14
N ALA A 73 7.59 -9.95 -2.06
CA ALA A 73 7.62 -10.34 -3.47
C ALA A 73 8.93 -9.91 -4.16
N PRO A 74 9.38 -10.60 -5.23
CA PRO A 74 10.54 -10.19 -6.01
C PRO A 74 10.43 -8.76 -6.56
N ASN A 75 11.56 -8.04 -6.61
CA ASN A 75 11.65 -6.68 -7.16
C ASN A 75 10.74 -5.64 -6.49
N THR A 76 10.40 -5.81 -5.23
CA THR A 76 9.61 -4.82 -4.47
C THR A 76 10.45 -4.08 -3.44
N VAL A 77 9.94 -2.95 -2.95
CA VAL A 77 10.42 -2.23 -1.76
C VAL A 77 9.25 -2.13 -0.79
N ASN A 78 9.52 -2.15 0.51
CA ASN A 78 8.56 -1.75 1.52
C ASN A 78 9.18 -0.61 2.33
N THR A 79 8.50 0.55 2.38
CA THR A 79 8.92 1.69 3.21
C THR A 79 8.15 1.63 4.52
N MET A 80 8.82 1.11 5.54
CA MET A 80 8.23 0.81 6.83
C MET A 80 8.48 1.95 7.81
N PRO A 81 7.48 2.35 8.62
CA PRO A 81 7.73 3.10 9.83
C PRO A 81 8.67 2.32 10.76
N GLU A 82 9.49 3.01 11.56
CA GLU A 82 10.47 2.38 12.47
C GLU A 82 9.83 1.31 13.37
N LYS A 83 8.69 1.60 14.00
CA LYS A 83 7.96 0.63 14.83
C LYS A 83 7.58 -0.66 14.10
N THR A 84 7.28 -0.57 12.80
CA THR A 84 6.96 -1.74 11.97
C THR A 84 8.22 -2.53 11.64
N ILE A 85 9.35 -1.85 11.42
CA ILE A 85 10.67 -2.50 11.26
C ILE A 85 11.00 -3.30 12.52
N ASP A 86 10.84 -2.68 13.69
CA ASP A 86 11.12 -3.31 14.99
C ASP A 86 10.21 -4.53 15.24
N ALA A 87 8.91 -4.42 14.99
CA ALA A 87 7.97 -5.52 15.13
C ALA A 87 8.32 -6.71 14.21
N VAL A 88 8.65 -6.44 12.95
CA VAL A 88 9.06 -7.49 12.00
C VAL A 88 10.39 -8.12 12.43
N ALA A 89 11.34 -7.33 12.95
CA ALA A 89 12.62 -7.83 13.42
C ALA A 89 12.48 -8.71 14.69
N ASP A 90 11.55 -8.37 15.57
CA ASP A 90 11.27 -9.10 16.82
C ASP A 90 10.52 -10.41 16.55
N HIS A 91 9.42 -10.38 15.80
CA HIS A 91 8.50 -11.52 15.67
C HIS A 91 7.86 -11.69 14.28
N GLY A 92 8.40 -11.06 13.24
CA GLY A 92 7.92 -11.24 11.87
C GLY A 92 8.14 -12.67 11.33
N VAL A 93 7.11 -13.25 10.74
CA VAL A 93 7.19 -14.56 10.08
C VAL A 93 7.18 -14.39 8.56
N ILE A 94 8.33 -14.61 7.92
CA ILE A 94 8.50 -14.48 6.46
C ILE A 94 8.42 -15.86 5.80
N SER A 95 7.28 -16.13 5.16
CA SER A 95 6.99 -17.43 4.52
C SER A 95 7.44 -17.51 3.05
N GLY A 96 8.21 -16.53 2.58
CA GLY A 96 8.62 -16.38 1.18
C GLY A 96 7.71 -15.45 0.39
N ASP A 97 7.54 -15.72 -0.90
CA ASP A 97 6.71 -14.88 -1.78
C ASP A 97 5.21 -15.01 -1.43
N MET A 98 4.62 -13.90 -1.02
CA MET A 98 3.23 -13.77 -0.58
C MET A 98 2.35 -13.00 -1.59
N VAL A 99 2.87 -12.72 -2.80
CA VAL A 99 2.19 -11.85 -3.78
C VAL A 99 2.12 -12.48 -5.17
N SER A 100 3.20 -13.06 -5.69
CA SER A 100 3.20 -13.64 -7.03
C SER A 100 2.15 -14.76 -7.16
N GLY A 101 1.44 -14.79 -8.29
CA GLY A 101 0.44 -15.83 -8.57
C GLY A 101 -0.87 -15.71 -7.78
N ARG A 102 -1.05 -14.64 -6.99
CA ARG A 102 -2.23 -14.42 -6.13
C ARG A 102 -3.22 -13.39 -6.67
N ALA A 103 -3.12 -13.01 -7.95
CA ALA A 103 -4.05 -12.08 -8.57
C ALA A 103 -5.51 -12.57 -8.51
N GLY A 104 -5.74 -13.87 -8.71
CA GLY A 104 -7.09 -14.47 -8.67
C GLY A 104 -7.77 -14.33 -7.30
N GLU A 105 -7.09 -14.75 -6.22
CA GLU A 105 -7.61 -14.60 -4.85
C GLU A 105 -7.82 -13.13 -4.46
N ALA A 106 -6.96 -12.23 -4.97
CA ALA A 106 -7.07 -10.80 -4.71
C ALA A 106 -8.27 -10.20 -5.43
N GLN A 107 -8.52 -10.59 -6.68
CA GLN A 107 -9.69 -10.16 -7.44
C GLN A 107 -10.98 -10.62 -6.76
N GLU A 108 -11.04 -11.85 -6.23
CA GLU A 108 -12.20 -12.33 -5.49
C GLU A 108 -12.54 -11.47 -4.26
N VAL A 109 -11.54 -10.85 -3.60
CA VAL A 109 -11.80 -9.90 -2.51
C VAL A 109 -12.50 -8.67 -3.04
N PHE A 110 -12.03 -8.11 -4.15
CA PHE A 110 -12.64 -6.93 -4.78
C PHE A 110 -14.04 -7.22 -5.33
N ASP A 111 -14.25 -8.37 -5.94
CA ASP A 111 -15.57 -8.80 -6.43
C ASP A 111 -16.58 -8.93 -5.27
N LYS A 112 -16.14 -9.43 -4.12
CA LYS A 112 -17.00 -9.52 -2.91
C LYS A 112 -17.31 -8.14 -2.33
N LEU A 113 -16.36 -7.20 -2.35
CA LEU A 113 -16.60 -5.82 -1.90
C LEU A 113 -17.62 -5.12 -2.81
N ASP A 114 -17.48 -5.28 -4.14
CA ASP A 114 -18.42 -4.74 -5.13
C ASP A 114 -19.82 -5.36 -4.98
N ALA A 115 -19.90 -6.68 -4.79
CA ALA A 115 -21.18 -7.39 -4.55
C ALA A 115 -21.90 -6.93 -3.27
N LEU A 116 -21.18 -6.41 -2.29
CA LEU A 116 -21.74 -5.79 -1.08
C LEU A 116 -22.18 -4.33 -1.29
N GLY A 117 -22.01 -3.79 -2.50
CA GLY A 117 -22.39 -2.44 -2.88
C GLY A 117 -21.34 -1.38 -2.53
N MET A 118 -20.07 -1.76 -2.36
CA MET A 118 -18.99 -0.78 -2.15
C MET A 118 -18.56 -0.21 -3.51
N ASP A 119 -18.71 1.10 -3.68
CA ASP A 119 -18.21 1.83 -4.85
C ASP A 119 -16.69 1.97 -4.75
N LEU A 120 -15.96 1.00 -5.30
CA LEU A 120 -14.50 0.96 -5.25
C LEU A 120 -13.86 2.16 -5.99
N PRO A 121 -14.34 2.58 -7.19
CA PRO A 121 -13.90 3.83 -7.80
C PRO A 121 -14.02 5.04 -6.88
N ASP A 122 -15.18 5.23 -6.23
CA ASP A 122 -15.37 6.33 -5.26
C ASP A 122 -14.39 6.23 -4.09
N VAL A 123 -14.19 5.03 -3.52
CA VAL A 123 -13.21 4.80 -2.45
C VAL A 123 -11.81 5.25 -2.89
N PHE A 124 -11.36 4.89 -4.10
CA PHE A 124 -10.04 5.30 -4.58
C PHE A 124 -9.94 6.80 -4.82
N ILE A 125 -11.00 7.45 -5.32
CA ILE A 125 -11.06 8.90 -5.49
C ILE A 125 -10.98 9.62 -4.14
N VAL A 126 -11.72 9.13 -3.13
CA VAL A 126 -11.66 9.65 -1.76
C VAL A 126 -10.25 9.51 -1.19
N LEU A 127 -9.63 8.34 -1.33
CA LEU A 127 -8.26 8.10 -0.85
C LEU A 127 -7.23 9.01 -1.53
N GLU A 128 -7.36 9.26 -2.83
CA GLU A 128 -6.48 10.18 -3.57
C GLU A 128 -6.65 11.62 -3.09
N ASN A 129 -7.90 12.11 -3.02
CA ASN A 129 -8.20 13.48 -2.59
C ASN A 129 -7.75 13.74 -1.14
N GLU A 130 -8.15 12.87 -0.20
CA GLU A 130 -7.72 12.98 1.19
C GLU A 130 -6.21 12.80 1.35
N GLY A 131 -5.58 12.00 0.47
CA GLY A 131 -4.14 11.86 0.41
C GLY A 131 -3.49 13.21 0.11
N VAL A 132 -3.87 13.86 -1.00
CA VAL A 132 -3.34 15.17 -1.38
C VAL A 132 -3.55 16.22 -0.28
N GLU A 133 -4.75 16.27 0.31
CA GLU A 133 -5.07 17.20 1.40
C GLU A 133 -4.14 16.99 2.62
N LYS A 134 -3.96 15.74 3.07
CA LYS A 134 -3.05 15.42 4.20
C LYS A 134 -1.60 15.81 3.91
N PHE A 135 -1.15 15.71 2.66
CA PHE A 135 0.18 16.18 2.26
C PHE A 135 0.29 17.70 2.28
N GLU A 136 -0.73 18.43 1.81
CA GLU A 136 -0.79 19.90 1.85
C GLU A 136 -0.78 20.42 3.30
N ASP A 137 -1.59 19.81 4.17
CA ASP A 137 -1.67 20.15 5.58
C ASP A 137 -0.32 19.97 6.28
N SER A 138 0.32 18.80 6.07
CA SER A 138 1.63 18.49 6.65
C SER A 138 2.72 19.46 6.16
N TRP A 139 2.65 19.89 4.90
CA TRP A 139 3.57 20.88 4.33
C TRP A 139 3.35 22.28 4.94
N SER A 140 2.09 22.68 5.09
CA SER A 140 1.73 23.95 5.71
C SER A 140 2.14 24.02 7.17
N GLU A 141 2.02 22.91 7.91
CA GLU A 141 2.52 22.77 9.27
C GLU A 141 4.05 22.95 9.33
N LEU A 142 4.79 22.29 8.44
CA LEU A 142 6.24 22.44 8.33
C LEU A 142 6.66 23.89 8.07
N LEU A 143 5.98 24.58 7.14
CA LEU A 143 6.28 25.98 6.83
C LEU A 143 6.01 26.89 8.03
N LYS A 144 4.89 26.67 8.73
CA LYS A 144 4.53 27.44 9.92
C LYS A 144 5.56 27.28 11.04
N GLU A 145 5.98 26.05 11.31
CA GLU A 145 6.99 25.78 12.34
C GLU A 145 8.35 26.38 11.95
N THR A 146 8.76 26.23 10.68
CA THR A 146 9.99 26.83 10.17
C THR A 146 9.98 28.36 10.32
N GLN A 147 8.86 29.00 9.99
CA GLN A 147 8.71 30.45 10.18
C GLN A 147 8.81 30.84 11.66
N SER A 148 8.20 30.06 12.57
CA SER A 148 8.28 30.30 14.00
C SER A 148 9.72 30.27 14.52
N GLN A 149 10.54 29.35 14.02
CA GLN A 149 11.96 29.28 14.36
C GLN A 149 12.76 30.48 13.81
N LEU A 150 12.49 30.90 12.57
CA LEU A 150 13.13 32.08 11.98
C LEU A 150 12.80 33.37 12.75
N ASP A 151 11.53 33.56 13.10
CA ASP A 151 11.07 34.74 13.86
C ASP A 151 11.69 34.77 15.27
N SER A 152 11.93 33.60 15.86
CA SER A 152 12.57 33.47 17.18
C SER A 152 14.06 33.79 17.12
N ALA A 153 14.76 33.40 16.05
CA ALA A 153 16.17 33.68 15.86
C ALA A 153 16.48 35.15 15.49
N ALA A 154 15.49 35.88 14.98
CA ALA A 154 15.62 37.29 14.61
C ALA A 154 15.44 38.27 15.79
N LYS A 155 15.08 37.76 16.98
CA LYS A 155 14.96 38.53 18.24
C LYS A 155 16.25 38.49 19.04
#